data_AF-E9KHG5-F1
#
_entry.id   AF-E9KHG5-F1
#
_cell.length_a   1.000
_cell.length_b   1.000
_cell.length_c   1.000
_cell.angle_alpha   90.00
_cell.angle_beta   90.00
_cell.angle_gamma   90.00
#
_symmetry.space_group_name_H-M   'P 1'
#
loop_
_entity.id
_entity.type
_entity.pdbx_description
1 polymer ?
#
loop_
_entity_poly.entity_id
_entity_poly.type
_entity_poly.pdbx_seq_one_letter_code
_entity_poly.pdbx_strand_id
1 'polypeptide(L)'
;RMAINTACNELTHKWFESGVSENAVSGHIQFISPGETACFACAPPLVVASKIDERTLKKEGVCAASLPTTMGIVAGFLVQNTLKYLLGFGNVTHYLGYSALTDFFPTMSLKPNPQCDDKYCRVRQAEVKARPAPVEVATEVREDTTPVHTD
;
A
#
# COMPACT_ATOMS: atom_id res chain seq x y z
N ARG A 1 -4.68 -11.14 -5.73
CA ARG A 1 -3.62 -10.38 -5.02
C ARG A 1 -2.34 -11.19 -4.85
N MET A 2 -2.40 -12.44 -4.36
CA MET A 2 -1.18 -13.23 -4.13
C MET A 2 -0.32 -13.48 -5.39
N ALA A 3 -0.93 -13.78 -6.54
CA ALA A 3 -0.17 -13.95 -7.79
C ALA A 3 0.68 -12.72 -8.18
N ILE A 4 0.12 -11.52 -8.04
CA ILE A 4 0.83 -10.25 -8.28
C ILE A 4 1.97 -10.11 -7.26
N ASN A 5 1.68 -10.35 -5.98
CA ASN A 5 2.69 -10.27 -4.91
C ASN A 5 3.91 -11.15 -5.19
N THR A 6 3.70 -12.42 -5.56
CA THR A 6 4.78 -13.35 -5.88
C THR A 6 5.61 -12.86 -7.06
N ALA A 7 4.97 -12.45 -8.16
CA ALA A 7 5.67 -11.93 -9.34
C ALA A 7 6.46 -10.65 -9.02
N CYS A 8 5.88 -9.72 -8.26
CA CYS A 8 6.56 -8.48 -7.87
C CYS A 8 7.74 -8.73 -6.92
N ASN A 9 7.62 -9.66 -5.96
CA ASN A 9 8.74 -10.04 -5.10
C ASN A 9 9.87 -10.72 -5.91
N GLU A 10 9.52 -11.57 -6.86
CA GLU A 10 10.48 -12.24 -7.75
C GLU A 10 11.22 -11.24 -8.64
N LEU A 11 10.51 -10.26 -9.22
CA LEU A 11 11.08 -9.26 -10.13
C LEU A 11 11.61 -8.00 -9.43
N THR A 12 11.49 -7.89 -8.10
CA THR A 12 11.79 -6.66 -7.33
C THR A 12 11.00 -5.45 -7.83
N HIS A 13 9.76 -5.67 -8.28
CA HIS A 13 8.92 -4.62 -8.82
C HIS A 13 8.12 -3.95 -7.69
N LYS A 14 8.23 -2.62 -7.59
CA LYS A 14 7.42 -1.81 -6.68
C LYS A 14 6.01 -1.68 -7.25
N TRP A 15 4.98 -1.79 -6.41
CA TRP A 15 3.60 -1.77 -6.87
C TRP A 15 2.66 -1.22 -5.81
N PHE A 16 1.45 -0.83 -6.25
CA PHE A 16 0.38 -0.39 -5.35
C PHE A 16 -0.75 -1.40 -5.35
N GLU A 17 -1.26 -1.69 -4.16
CA GLU A 17 -2.45 -2.49 -3.93
C GLU A 17 -3.58 -1.58 -3.46
N SER A 18 -4.82 -1.94 -3.78
CA SER A 18 -6.00 -1.24 -3.27
C SER A 18 -7.16 -2.22 -3.00
N GLY A 19 -7.97 -1.86 -2.02
CA GLY A 19 -9.12 -2.63 -1.60
C GLY A 19 -10.28 -1.76 -1.17
N VAL A 20 -11.48 -2.29 -1.36
CA VAL A 20 -12.74 -1.77 -0.81
C VAL A 20 -13.41 -2.94 -0.09
N SER A 21 -14.02 -2.68 1.06
CA SER A 21 -14.72 -3.70 1.84
C SER A 21 -16.02 -4.14 1.18
N GLU A 22 -16.49 -5.34 1.53
CA GLU A 22 -17.72 -5.93 0.98
C GLU A 22 -18.99 -5.16 1.34
N ASN A 23 -18.96 -4.33 2.41
CA ASN A 23 -20.06 -3.45 2.79
C ASN A 23 -19.91 -2.03 2.22
N ALA A 24 -18.86 -1.77 1.42
CA ALA A 24 -18.56 -0.51 0.75
C ALA A 24 -18.35 0.72 1.66
N VAL A 25 -18.18 0.55 2.98
CA VAL A 25 -17.98 1.68 3.91
C VAL A 25 -16.52 1.83 4.37
N SER A 26 -15.60 1.09 3.78
CA SER A 26 -14.17 1.24 4.02
C SER A 26 -13.34 0.82 2.81
N GLY A 27 -12.10 1.29 2.78
CA GLY A 27 -11.13 0.92 1.76
C GLY A 27 -9.73 1.30 2.16
N HIS A 28 -8.76 0.95 1.32
CA HIS A 28 -7.36 1.29 1.56
C HIS A 28 -6.55 1.26 0.27
N ILE A 29 -5.38 1.90 0.33
CA ILE A 29 -4.29 1.72 -0.61
C ILE A 29 -3.02 1.36 0.15
N GLN A 30 -2.16 0.56 -0.47
CA GLN A 30 -0.87 0.17 0.09
C GLN A 30 0.22 0.22 -0.98
N PHE A 31 1.32 0.90 -0.67
CA PHE A 31 2.54 0.88 -1.48
C PHE A 31 3.46 -0.25 -1.01
N ILE A 32 3.83 -1.12 -1.94
CA ILE A 32 4.63 -2.30 -1.68
C ILE A 32 5.95 -2.16 -2.42
N SER A 33 7.02 -2.00 -1.64
CA SER A 33 8.40 -2.03 -2.08
C SER A 33 9.06 -3.31 -1.55
N PRO A 34 9.27 -4.34 -2.40
CA PRO A 34 9.79 -5.63 -1.96
C PRO A 34 11.05 -5.51 -1.11
N GLY A 35 10.98 -5.99 0.13
CA GLY A 35 12.09 -5.96 1.09
C GLY A 35 12.18 -4.71 1.96
N GLU A 36 11.54 -3.60 1.56
CA GLU A 36 11.52 -2.33 2.31
C GLU A 36 10.21 -2.17 3.09
N THR A 37 9.07 -2.47 2.46
CA THR A 37 7.74 -2.46 3.10
C THR A 37 7.11 -3.85 3.10
N ALA A 38 6.10 -4.06 3.94
CA ALA A 38 5.39 -5.33 4.01
C ALA A 38 4.79 -5.69 2.64
N CYS A 39 5.15 -6.87 2.13
CA CYS A 39 4.47 -7.45 0.98
C CYS A 39 3.10 -8.01 1.40
N PHE A 40 2.26 -8.37 0.44
CA PHE A 40 0.90 -8.87 0.73
C PHE A 40 0.90 -10.20 1.52
N ALA A 41 1.98 -10.99 1.42
CA ALA A 41 2.16 -12.22 2.19
C ALA A 41 2.73 -12.00 3.60
N CYS A 42 3.14 -10.78 3.96
CA CYS A 42 3.69 -10.50 5.30
C CYS A 42 2.62 -10.47 6.39
N ALA A 43 1.40 -10.04 6.04
CA ALA A 43 0.23 -10.01 6.92
C ALA A 43 -1.00 -10.48 6.12
N PRO A 44 -1.05 -11.77 5.73
CA PRO A 44 -2.12 -12.27 4.90
C PRO A 44 -3.46 -12.25 5.67
N PRO A 45 -4.59 -11.99 4.99
CA PRO A 45 -5.89 -12.12 5.62
C PRO A 45 -6.13 -13.56 6.07
N LEU A 46 -6.96 -13.75 7.10
CA LEU A 46 -7.19 -15.04 7.76
C LEU A 46 -7.54 -16.17 6.79
N VAL A 47 -8.32 -15.87 5.76
CA VAL A 47 -8.75 -16.84 4.73
C VAL A 47 -7.55 -17.43 3.99
N VAL A 48 -6.62 -16.57 3.60
CA VAL A 48 -5.38 -16.96 2.90
C VAL A 48 -4.46 -17.72 3.86
N ALA A 49 -4.30 -17.23 5.10
CA ALA A 49 -3.48 -17.89 6.11
C ALA A 49 -4.00 -19.30 6.46
N SER A 50 -5.32 -19.49 6.49
CA SER A 50 -5.97 -20.75 6.83
C SER A 50 -6.10 -21.71 5.64
N LYS A 51 -5.61 -21.33 4.45
CA LYS A 51 -5.73 -22.09 3.18
C LYS A 51 -7.18 -22.49 2.85
N ILE A 52 -8.14 -21.69 3.30
CA ILE A 52 -9.55 -21.86 2.97
C ILE A 52 -9.75 -21.29 1.56
N ASP A 53 -10.46 -22.01 0.70
CA ASP A 53 -10.80 -21.50 -0.63
C ASP A 53 -11.72 -20.28 -0.49
N GLU A 54 -11.33 -19.13 -1.02
CA GLU A 54 -12.14 -17.91 -1.01
C GLU A 54 -13.56 -18.15 -1.59
N ARG A 55 -13.70 -19.13 -2.51
CA ARG A 55 -14.99 -19.53 -3.06
C ARG A 55 -15.97 -20.04 -2.02
N THR A 56 -15.50 -20.64 -0.91
CA THR A 56 -16.38 -21.15 0.14
C THR A 56 -17.00 -20.04 0.99
N LEU A 57 -16.45 -18.82 0.95
CA LEU A 57 -17.00 -17.65 1.66
C LEU A 57 -18.03 -16.90 0.80
N LYS A 58 -17.96 -17.06 -0.52
CA LYS A 58 -18.91 -16.45 -1.44
C LYS A 58 -20.22 -17.24 -1.44
N LYS A 59 -21.28 -16.66 -0.90
CA LYS A 59 -22.64 -17.21 -1.05
C LYS A 59 -23.15 -16.91 -2.46
N GLU A 60 -23.56 -17.95 -3.19
CA GLU A 60 -24.21 -17.76 -4.49
C GLU A 60 -25.48 -16.90 -4.34
N GLY A 61 -25.67 -15.95 -5.26
CA GLY A 61 -26.80 -15.02 -5.24
C GLY A 61 -26.64 -13.77 -4.36
N VAL A 62 -25.54 -13.62 -3.62
CA VAL A 62 -25.25 -12.42 -2.82
C VAL A 62 -24.12 -11.61 -3.49
N CYS A 63 -24.38 -10.34 -3.77
CA CYS A 63 -23.34 -9.40 -4.23
C CYS A 63 -22.70 -8.68 -3.03
N ALA A 64 -21.41 -8.37 -3.15
CA ALA A 64 -20.81 -7.36 -2.29
C ALA A 64 -21.50 -6.02 -2.55
N ALA A 65 -21.79 -5.27 -1.50
CA ALA A 65 -22.24 -3.90 -1.65
C ALA A 65 -21.13 -3.10 -2.36
N SER A 66 -21.54 -2.23 -3.28
CA SER A 66 -20.62 -1.39 -4.04
C SER A 66 -21.20 0.00 -4.12
N LEU A 67 -20.52 0.96 -3.48
CA LEU A 67 -20.88 2.37 -3.52
C LEU A 67 -19.88 3.11 -4.42
N PRO A 68 -20.34 3.79 -5.50
CA PRO A 68 -19.44 4.53 -6.40
C PRO A 68 -18.58 5.57 -5.69
N THR A 69 -19.08 6.13 -4.59
CA THR A 69 -18.36 7.12 -3.76
C THR A 69 -17.09 6.53 -3.16
N THR A 70 -17.18 5.39 -2.49
CA THR A 70 -16.02 4.72 -1.87
C THR A 70 -15.01 4.29 -2.92
N MET A 71 -15.48 3.75 -4.06
CA MET A 71 -14.60 3.40 -5.18
C MET A 71 -13.87 4.63 -5.75
N GLY A 72 -14.58 5.74 -5.93
CA GLY A 72 -14.00 7.00 -6.42
C GLY A 72 -12.95 7.57 -5.48
N ILE A 73 -13.21 7.54 -4.17
CA ILE A 73 -12.26 8.01 -3.14
C ILE A 73 -10.99 7.15 -3.14
N VAL A 74 -11.13 5.81 -3.10
CA VAL A 74 -9.97 4.90 -3.10
C VAL A 74 -9.17 5.01 -4.39
N ALA A 75 -9.83 5.12 -5.55
CA ALA A 75 -9.15 5.35 -6.82
C ALA A 75 -8.40 6.70 -6.84
N GLY A 76 -9.02 7.76 -6.30
CA GLY A 76 -8.38 9.07 -6.15
C GLY A 76 -7.12 9.00 -5.29
N PHE A 77 -7.18 8.34 -4.14
CA PHE A 77 -6.00 8.11 -3.30
C PHE A 77 -4.92 7.31 -4.02
N LEU A 78 -5.29 6.25 -4.73
CA LEU A 78 -4.35 5.39 -5.45
C LEU A 78 -3.59 6.17 -6.52
N VAL A 79 -4.30 6.92 -7.36
CA VAL A 79 -3.69 7.72 -8.43
C VAL A 79 -2.86 8.84 -7.83
N GLN A 80 -3.35 9.54 -6.80
CA GLN A 80 -2.59 10.60 -6.14
C GLN A 80 -1.27 10.08 -5.56
N ASN A 81 -1.28 8.90 -4.94
CA ASN A 81 -0.07 8.29 -4.38
C ASN A 81 0.89 7.80 -5.48
N THR A 82 0.34 7.33 -6.61
CA THR A 82 1.11 6.97 -7.80
C THR A 82 1.81 8.19 -8.39
N LEU A 83 1.12 9.33 -8.51
CA LEU A 83 1.70 10.58 -8.99
C LEU A 83 2.81 11.09 -8.07
N LYS A 84 2.57 11.13 -6.75
CA LYS A 84 3.60 11.48 -5.77
C LYS A 84 4.87 10.63 -5.95
N TYR A 85 4.69 9.32 -6.15
CA TYR A 85 5.80 8.39 -6.34
C TYR A 85 6.54 8.58 -7.67
N LEU A 86 5.82 8.70 -8.78
CA LEU A 86 6.44 8.81 -10.11
C LEU A 86 7.08 10.17 -10.37
N LEU A 87 6.49 11.24 -9.84
CA LEU A 87 6.91 12.62 -10.10
C LEU A 87 7.77 13.21 -8.98
N GLY A 88 7.97 12.49 -7.87
CA GLY A 88 8.89 12.90 -6.80
C GLY A 88 8.42 14.12 -6.01
N PHE A 89 7.11 14.30 -5.80
CA PHE A 89 6.57 15.40 -5.01
C PHE A 89 5.75 14.90 -3.81
N GLY A 90 5.67 15.73 -2.78
CA GLY A 90 4.98 15.40 -1.53
C GLY A 90 5.55 14.12 -0.88
N ASN A 91 4.74 13.51 -0.01
CA ASN A 91 5.14 12.30 0.72
C ASN A 91 4.38 11.08 0.20
N VAL A 92 5.08 10.09 -0.36
CA VAL A 92 4.49 8.80 -0.73
C VAL A 92 4.02 8.07 0.53
N THR A 93 2.75 7.69 0.55
CA THR A 93 2.14 7.04 1.70
C THR A 93 2.25 5.52 1.56
N HIS A 94 2.82 4.84 2.57
CA HIS A 94 2.97 3.38 2.53
C HIS A 94 1.66 2.62 2.70
N TYR A 95 0.78 3.11 3.58
CA TYR A 95 -0.58 2.62 3.72
C TYR A 95 -1.48 3.79 4.09
N LEU A 96 -2.62 3.89 3.42
CA LEU A 96 -3.69 4.83 3.73
C LEU A 96 -5.00 4.06 3.76
N GLY A 97 -5.63 4.01 4.94
CA GLY A 97 -6.98 3.50 5.11
C GLY A 97 -8.02 4.60 4.94
N TYR A 98 -9.25 4.18 4.72
CA TYR A 98 -10.44 5.02 4.66
C TYR A 98 -11.59 4.32 5.37
N SER A 99 -12.19 5.00 6.35
CA SER A 99 -13.44 4.61 7.01
C SER A 99 -14.50 5.65 6.70
N ALA A 100 -15.48 5.29 5.87
CA ALA A 100 -16.58 6.17 5.47
C ALA A 100 -17.59 6.43 6.59
N LEU A 101 -17.65 5.56 7.61
CA LEU A 101 -18.59 5.72 8.73
C LEU A 101 -18.16 6.81 9.71
N THR A 102 -16.88 7.11 9.77
CA THR A 102 -16.27 8.00 10.77
C THR A 102 -15.36 9.05 10.14
N ASP A 103 -15.38 9.18 8.82
CA ASP A 103 -14.52 10.06 8.03
C ASP A 103 -13.05 10.02 8.47
N PHE A 104 -12.55 8.79 8.69
CA PHE A 104 -11.22 8.56 9.26
C PHE A 104 -10.25 8.01 8.22
N PHE A 105 -9.03 8.58 8.19
CA PHE A 105 -8.01 8.32 7.18
C PHE A 105 -6.66 7.93 7.83
N PRO A 106 -6.53 6.73 8.41
CA PRO A 106 -5.31 6.32 9.09
C PRO A 106 -4.18 6.08 8.09
N THR A 107 -2.98 6.57 8.43
CA THR A 107 -1.74 6.24 7.72
C THR A 107 -0.86 5.35 8.58
N MET A 108 -0.13 4.44 7.94
CA MET A 108 0.86 3.60 8.63
C MET A 108 1.96 3.15 7.67
N SER A 109 3.05 2.64 8.25
CA SER A 109 4.15 2.00 7.53
C SER A 109 4.33 0.59 8.05
N LEU A 110 3.87 -0.39 7.26
CA LEU A 110 3.99 -1.80 7.59
C LEU A 110 5.39 -2.30 7.20
N LYS A 111 6.11 -2.89 8.16
CA LYS A 111 7.44 -3.47 7.92
C LYS A 111 7.32 -4.91 7.41
N PRO A 112 8.28 -5.39 6.58
CA PRO A 112 8.33 -6.78 6.16
C PRO A 112 8.38 -7.74 7.34
N ASN A 113 7.69 -8.89 7.21
CA ASN A 113 7.80 -9.99 8.14
C ASN A 113 9.11 -10.77 7.85
N PRO A 114 10.06 -10.88 8.81
CA PRO A 114 11.30 -11.65 8.63
C PRO A 114 11.06 -13.13 8.32
N GLN A 115 9.91 -13.65 8.72
CA GLN A 115 9.49 -15.04 8.51
C GLN A 115 8.40 -15.17 7.44
N CYS A 116 8.26 -14.18 6.54
CA CYS A 116 7.27 -14.21 5.45
C CYS A 116 7.33 -15.54 4.66
N ASP A 117 6.17 -16.11 4.34
CA ASP A 117 6.06 -17.37 3.60
C ASP A 117 6.62 -17.27 2.17
N ASP A 118 6.58 -16.08 1.57
CA ASP A 118 7.18 -15.83 0.27
C ASP A 118 8.71 -15.78 0.38
N LYS A 119 9.37 -16.79 -0.19
CA LYS A 119 10.84 -16.90 -0.21
C LYS A 119 11.49 -15.66 -0.82
N TYR A 120 10.91 -15.08 -1.87
CA TYR A 120 11.49 -13.95 -2.57
C TYR A 120 11.39 -12.70 -1.69
N CYS A 121 10.32 -12.54 -0.92
CA CYS A 121 10.24 -11.46 0.07
C CYS A 121 11.42 -11.49 1.06
N ARG A 122 11.76 -12.67 1.60
CA ARG A 122 12.91 -12.81 2.52
C ARG A 122 14.25 -12.51 1.83
N VAL A 123 14.41 -12.91 0.57
CA VAL A 123 15.59 -12.57 -0.24
C VAL A 123 15.71 -11.05 -0.42
N ARG A 124 14.63 -10.37 -0.80
CA ARG A 124 14.63 -8.90 -0.95
C ARG A 124 14.91 -8.17 0.36
N GLN A 125 14.40 -8.68 1.49
CA GLN A 125 14.73 -8.13 2.82
C GLN A 125 16.23 -8.21 3.12
N ALA A 126 16.87 -9.33 2.79
CA ALA A 126 18.31 -9.48 2.97
C ALA A 126 19.10 -8.53 2.06
N GLU A 127 18.69 -8.36 0.80
CA GLU A 127 19.28 -7.40 -0.13
C GLU A 127 19.17 -5.97 0.40
N VAL A 128 18.00 -5.56 0.89
CA VAL A 128 17.78 -4.23 1.47
C VAL A 128 18.63 -4.00 2.72
N LYS A 129 18.75 -5.01 3.59
CA LYS A 129 19.59 -4.93 4.79
C LYS A 129 21.09 -4.82 4.47
N ALA A 130 21.52 -5.38 3.34
CA ALA A 130 22.90 -5.30 2.87
C ALA A 130 23.22 -3.98 2.16
N ARG A 131 22.21 -3.20 1.76
CA ARG A 131 22.43 -1.88 1.14
C ARG A 131 23.03 -0.93 2.18
N PRO A 132 24.05 -0.13 1.80
CA PRO A 132 24.51 0.96 2.65
C PRO A 132 23.35 1.92 2.95
N ALA A 133 23.39 2.54 4.14
CA ALA A 133 22.39 3.54 4.51
C ALA A 133 22.29 4.59 3.40
N PRO A 134 21.06 5.00 2.99
CA PRO A 134 20.91 6.05 2.00
C PRO A 134 21.68 7.28 2.47
N VAL A 135 22.60 7.77 1.65
CA VAL A 135 23.13 9.11 1.84
C VAL A 135 21.97 10.03 1.54
N GLU A 136 21.40 10.67 2.56
CA GLU A 136 20.41 11.72 2.38
C GLU A 136 21.07 12.85 1.60
N VAL A 137 20.96 12.81 0.28
CA VAL A 137 21.20 13.99 -0.54
C VAL A 137 20.01 14.90 -0.29
N ALA A 138 20.08 15.63 0.82
CA ALA A 138 19.17 16.73 1.10
C ALA A 138 19.28 17.69 -0.09
N THR A 139 18.33 17.58 -1.01
CA THR A 139 18.12 18.65 -1.98
C THR A 139 17.48 19.75 -1.15
N GLU A 140 18.30 20.67 -0.61
CA GLU A 140 17.79 21.91 -0.02
C GLU A 140 17.04 22.65 -1.14
N VAL A 141 15.74 22.36 -1.28
CA VAL A 141 14.83 23.30 -1.93
C VAL A 141 14.70 24.43 -0.91
N ARG A 142 15.57 25.43 -1.04
CA ARG A 142 15.41 26.72 -0.37
C ARG A 142 14.22 27.42 -1.02
N GLU A 143 13.02 26.97 -0.67
CA GLU A 143 11.84 27.78 -0.87
C GLU A 143 11.95 28.92 0.14
N ASP A 144 11.93 30.16 -0.34
CA ASP A 144 11.86 31.32 0.54
C ASP A 144 10.47 31.29 1.20
N THR A 145 10.39 30.67 2.38
CA THR A 145 9.14 30.46 3.11
C THR A 145 8.64 31.73 3.78
N THR A 146 9.31 32.87 3.59
CA THR A 146 8.77 34.14 4.08
C THR A 146 7.55 34.52 3.24
N PRO A 147 6.36 34.63 3.86
CA PRO A 147 5.21 35.18 3.14
C PRO A 147 5.58 36.61 2.73
N VAL A 148 5.65 36.86 1.42
CA VAL A 148 5.79 38.22 0.92
C VAL A 148 4.44 38.89 1.12
N HIS A 149 4.33 39.69 2.16
CA HIS A 149 3.19 40.57 2.37
C HIS A 149 3.35 41.75 1.40
N THR A 150 2.44 41.90 0.45
CA THR A 150 2.29 43.15 -0.30
C THR A 150 1.61 44.15 0.63
N ASP A 151 2.31 45.23 0.99
CA ASP A 151 1.74 46.38 1.73
C ASP A 151 0.45 46.90 1.09
#